data_AF-A0A024U791-F1
#
_entry.id   AF-A0A024U791-F1
#
_cell.length_a   1.000
_cell.length_b   1.000
_cell.length_c   1.000
_cell.angle_alpha   90.00
_cell.angle_beta   90.00
_cell.angle_gamma   90.00
#
_symmetry.space_group_name_H-M   'P 1'
#
loop_
_entity.id
_entity.type
_entity.pdbx_description
1 polymer ?
#
loop_
_entity_poly.entity_id
_entity_poly.type
_entity_poly.pdbx_seq_one_letter_code
_entity_poly.pdbx_strand_id
1 'polypeptide(L)'
;MNTDAVLLAIAVIGLVTTFGITLYLVGYFRSAPEPTDSNHRPAGAAAANARQLNRGELRALRRRRQGVAAVNERAEQREQDMQAEHAENFEGEEEEDGGGPRVAGTSRKAMQKELKRQERERMRKFEASRREEVKRLREAKEEAHRKRLEAADADEDAREAELEAMRLRQEVKAKADFERWRAFMSVDDTGVDADMADDESAESERLHAVAEYVQSLKVVVLEEVAAEFGLRTEAVKDHIEKLVASGRLSGILDDRGKFITLSDDEMNAVALHIQRKGRVTLHELGLECNRLIHVD
;
A
#
# COMPACT_ATOMS: atom_id res chain seq x y z
N MET A 1 -41.66 -25.09 13.52
CA MET A 1 -41.87 -24.54 12.16
C MET A 1 -40.91 -23.39 11.81
N ASN A 2 -40.06 -22.90 12.74
CA ASN A 2 -39.22 -21.73 12.48
C ASN A 2 -37.79 -22.10 12.03
N THR A 3 -37.33 -23.32 12.32
CA THR A 3 -35.99 -23.80 11.95
C THR A 3 -35.84 -23.95 10.45
N ASP A 4 -36.83 -24.52 9.76
CA ASP A 4 -36.80 -24.69 8.31
C ASP A 4 -36.87 -23.36 7.57
N ALA A 5 -37.66 -22.41 8.09
CA ALA A 5 -37.72 -21.05 7.55
C ALA A 5 -36.38 -20.31 7.70
N VAL A 6 -35.68 -20.50 8.83
CA VAL A 6 -34.35 -19.93 9.07
C VAL A 6 -33.31 -20.58 8.15
N LEU A 7 -33.34 -21.90 7.99
CA LEU A 7 -32.43 -22.60 7.08
C LEU A 7 -32.65 -22.20 5.61
N LEU A 8 -33.90 -22.03 5.19
CA LEU A 8 -34.24 -21.57 3.85
C LEU A 8 -33.77 -20.13 3.63
N ALA A 9 -33.93 -19.24 4.62
CA ALA A 9 -33.44 -17.87 4.54
C ALA A 9 -31.91 -17.81 4.40
N ILE A 10 -31.17 -18.61 5.17
CA ILE A 10 -29.70 -18.69 5.08
C ILE A 10 -29.25 -19.24 3.72
N ALA A 11 -29.94 -20.28 3.21
CA ALA A 11 -29.64 -20.85 1.90
C ALA A 11 -29.86 -19.84 0.75
N VAL A 12 -30.96 -19.08 0.81
CA VAL A 12 -31.26 -18.04 -0.20
C VAL A 12 -30.23 -16.91 -0.15
N ILE A 13 -29.85 -16.46 1.05
CA ILE A 13 -28.81 -15.42 1.21
C ILE A 13 -27.47 -15.92 0.65
N GLY A 14 -27.08 -17.17 0.95
CA GLY A 14 -25.86 -17.77 0.41
C GLY A 14 -25.85 -17.91 -1.12
N LEU A 15 -26.99 -18.22 -1.72
CA LEU A 15 -27.12 -18.29 -3.18
C LEU A 15 -27.00 -16.90 -3.81
N VAL A 16 -27.62 -15.88 -3.23
CA VAL A 16 -27.55 -14.50 -3.74
C VAL A 16 -26.13 -13.92 -3.62
N THR A 17 -25.43 -14.18 -2.52
CA THR A 17 -24.05 -13.69 -2.34
C THR A 17 -23.08 -14.38 -3.28
N THR A 18 -23.16 -15.71 -3.43
CA THR A 18 -22.33 -16.45 -4.38
C THR A 18 -22.59 -16.02 -5.82
N PHE A 19 -23.86 -15.84 -6.20
CA PHE A 19 -24.22 -15.34 -7.53
C PHE A 19 -23.77 -13.89 -7.77
N GLY A 20 -23.80 -13.03 -6.75
CA GLY A 20 -23.26 -11.68 -6.84
C GLY A 20 -21.74 -11.65 -7.03
N ILE A 21 -21.01 -12.50 -6.31
CA ILE A 21 -19.55 -12.62 -6.41
C ILE A 21 -19.14 -13.21 -7.76
N THR A 22 -19.85 -14.22 -8.27
CA THR A 22 -19.57 -14.77 -9.60
C THR A 22 -19.84 -13.75 -10.70
N LEU A 23 -20.94 -12.99 -10.62
CA LEU A 23 -21.20 -11.89 -11.56
C LEU A 23 -20.16 -10.78 -11.48
N TYR A 24 -19.64 -10.48 -10.29
CA TYR A 24 -18.57 -9.51 -10.09
C TYR A 24 -17.24 -9.98 -10.71
N LEU A 25 -16.85 -11.25 -10.49
CA LEU A 25 -15.64 -11.87 -11.05
C LEU A 25 -15.73 -12.03 -12.58
N VAL A 26 -16.91 -12.34 -13.11
CA VAL A 26 -17.18 -12.40 -14.56
C VAL A 26 -17.24 -11.00 -15.19
N GLY A 27 -17.13 -9.93 -14.39
CA GLY A 27 -17.04 -8.56 -14.87
C GLY A 27 -18.38 -7.96 -15.29
N TYR A 28 -19.50 -8.58 -14.91
CA TYR A 28 -20.86 -8.10 -15.24
C TYR A 28 -21.15 -6.72 -14.64
N PHE A 29 -20.52 -6.39 -13.52
CA PHE A 29 -20.60 -5.07 -12.87
C PHE A 29 -19.42 -4.13 -13.20
N ARG A 30 -18.57 -4.48 -14.17
CA ARG A 30 -17.53 -3.56 -14.63
C ARG A 30 -18.18 -2.54 -15.57
N SER A 31 -18.72 -1.47 -14.98
CA SER A 31 -19.18 -0.29 -15.70
C SER A 31 -18.11 0.15 -16.70
N ALA A 32 -18.51 0.21 -17.96
CA ALA A 32 -17.69 0.76 -19.03
C ALA A 32 -17.29 2.20 -18.64
N PRO A 33 -15.99 2.56 -18.61
CA PRO A 33 -15.61 3.95 -18.69
C PRO A 33 -16.07 4.48 -20.06
N GLU A 34 -16.69 5.67 -20.06
CA GLU A 34 -17.08 6.37 -21.29
C GLU A 34 -15.92 6.41 -22.30
N PRO A 35 -16.21 6.30 -23.62
CA PRO A 35 -15.18 6.36 -24.64
C PRO A 35 -14.83 7.82 -24.92
N THR A 36 -13.74 8.33 -24.32
CA THR A 36 -13.01 9.45 -24.92
C THR A 36 -11.96 8.91 -25.87
N ASP A 37 -12.34 8.99 -27.14
CA ASP A 37 -11.56 9.07 -28.38
C ASP A 37 -10.19 8.39 -28.43
N SER A 38 -10.14 7.38 -29.29
CA SER A 38 -8.96 6.64 -29.68
C SER A 38 -7.98 7.51 -30.48
N ASN A 39 -6.72 7.54 -30.05
CA ASN A 39 -5.64 7.52 -31.02
C ASN A 39 -4.46 6.67 -30.53
N HIS A 40 -4.28 5.53 -31.19
CA HIS A 40 -3.07 4.72 -31.09
C HIS A 40 -1.90 5.46 -31.75
N ARG A 41 -0.79 5.64 -31.03
CA ARG A 41 0.61 5.57 -31.52
C ARG A 41 1.62 5.64 -30.35
N PRO A 42 2.88 5.18 -30.54
CA PRO A 42 3.55 4.29 -29.61
C PRO A 42 4.29 4.99 -28.45
N ALA A 43 4.65 4.17 -27.47
CA ALA A 43 5.52 4.49 -26.34
C ALA A 43 6.75 5.32 -26.79
N GLY A 44 6.87 6.54 -26.25
CA GLY A 44 8.02 7.41 -26.53
C GLY A 44 7.88 8.91 -26.20
N ALA A 45 6.71 9.40 -25.78
CA ALA A 45 6.48 10.85 -25.63
C ALA A 45 5.98 11.33 -24.25
N ALA A 46 6.03 10.49 -23.21
CA ALA A 46 5.51 10.85 -21.88
C ALA A 46 6.43 11.78 -21.05
N ALA A 47 7.71 11.96 -21.43
CA ALA A 47 8.65 12.78 -20.65
C ALA A 47 8.68 14.27 -21.05
N ALA A 48 8.04 14.66 -22.16
CA ALA A 48 8.12 16.04 -22.68
C ALA A 48 6.96 16.95 -22.23
N ASN A 49 5.77 16.40 -21.91
CA ASN A 49 4.58 17.20 -21.62
C ASN A 49 4.38 17.60 -20.16
N ALA A 50 5.08 16.99 -19.20
CA ALA A 50 5.04 17.42 -17.79
C ALA A 50 5.75 18.76 -17.52
N ARG A 51 6.58 19.25 -18.46
CA ARG A 51 7.33 20.52 -18.31
C ARG A 51 6.61 21.75 -18.88
N GLN A 52 5.50 21.59 -19.61
CA GLN A 52 4.80 22.71 -20.25
C GLN A 52 3.64 23.29 -19.43
N LEU A 53 2.99 22.50 -18.56
CA LEU A 53 1.85 22.97 -17.76
C LEU A 53 2.25 23.96 -16.64
N ASN A 54 3.47 23.85 -16.11
CA ASN A 54 3.92 24.72 -15.01
C ASN A 54 4.50 26.09 -15.44
N ARG A 55 4.67 26.38 -16.74
CA ARG A 55 5.23 27.68 -17.17
C ARG A 55 4.17 28.77 -17.32
N GLY A 56 2.90 28.41 -17.50
CA GLY A 56 1.78 29.35 -17.59
C GLY A 56 1.38 29.92 -16.23
N GLU A 57 1.19 29.05 -15.24
CA GLU A 57 0.78 29.43 -13.88
C GLU A 57 1.87 30.21 -13.13
N LEU A 58 3.15 29.82 -13.24
CA LEU A 58 4.25 30.59 -12.67
C LEU A 58 4.41 31.98 -13.32
N ARG A 59 4.07 32.14 -14.61
CA ARG A 59 4.07 33.46 -15.28
C ARG A 59 2.88 34.32 -14.85
N ALA A 60 1.72 33.71 -14.59
CA ALA A 60 0.55 34.41 -14.05
C ALA A 60 0.78 34.87 -12.60
N LEU A 61 1.37 34.03 -11.73
CA LEU A 61 1.77 34.42 -10.38
C LEU A 61 2.83 35.52 -10.37
N ARG A 62 3.81 35.47 -11.30
CA ARG A 62 4.86 36.50 -11.41
C ARG A 62 4.31 37.85 -11.89
N ARG A 63 3.32 37.87 -12.81
CA ARG A 63 2.60 39.09 -13.20
C ARG A 63 1.74 39.65 -12.06
N ARG A 64 1.10 38.78 -11.25
CA ARG A 64 0.32 39.21 -10.08
C ARG A 64 1.22 39.81 -8.99
N ARG A 65 2.41 39.24 -8.76
CA ARG A 65 3.40 39.75 -7.81
C ARG A 65 4.08 41.04 -8.30
N GLN A 66 4.35 41.17 -9.60
CA GLN A 66 4.85 42.42 -10.19
C GLN A 66 3.77 43.53 -10.25
N GLY A 67 2.50 43.17 -10.45
CA GLY A 67 1.40 44.13 -10.38
C GLY A 67 1.17 44.68 -8.96
N VAL A 68 1.30 43.84 -7.93
CA VAL A 68 1.24 44.29 -6.52
C VAL A 68 2.47 45.11 -6.13
N ALA A 69 3.67 44.75 -6.62
CA ALA A 69 4.88 45.56 -6.41
C ALA A 69 4.79 46.93 -7.10
N ALA A 70 4.28 47.01 -8.34
CA ALA A 70 4.10 48.27 -9.05
C ALA A 70 2.98 49.16 -8.47
N VAL A 71 1.98 48.56 -7.79
CA VAL A 71 0.96 49.31 -7.03
C VAL A 71 1.53 49.82 -5.70
N ASN A 72 2.40 49.05 -5.04
CA ASN A 72 3.14 49.51 -3.86
C ASN A 72 4.16 50.61 -4.22
N GLU A 73 4.94 50.48 -5.29
CA GLU A 73 5.88 51.52 -5.74
C GLU A 73 5.16 52.82 -6.14
N ARG A 74 3.96 52.74 -6.75
CA ARG A 74 3.13 53.93 -7.03
C ARG A 74 2.47 54.52 -5.78
N ALA A 75 2.23 53.72 -4.75
CA ALA A 75 1.74 54.21 -3.46
C ALA A 75 2.87 54.89 -2.67
N GLU A 76 4.07 54.30 -2.68
CA GLU A 76 5.30 54.87 -2.09
C GLU A 76 5.74 56.14 -2.83
N GLN A 77 5.63 56.21 -4.16
CA GLN A 77 5.86 57.44 -4.94
C GLN A 77 4.80 58.52 -4.65
N ARG A 78 3.53 58.18 -4.43
CA ARG A 78 2.50 59.15 -4.02
C ARG A 78 2.70 59.65 -2.58
N GLU A 79 3.24 58.82 -1.69
CA GLU A 79 3.62 59.24 -0.34
C GLU A 79 4.89 60.12 -0.35
N GLN A 80 5.83 59.87 -1.27
CA GLN A 80 7.01 60.71 -1.49
C GLN A 80 6.67 62.04 -2.18
N ASP A 81 5.75 62.06 -3.16
CA ASP A 81 5.27 63.29 -3.81
C ASP A 81 4.47 64.18 -2.83
N MET A 82 3.67 63.59 -1.92
CA MET A 82 3.02 64.35 -0.85
C MET A 82 3.99 64.84 0.25
N GLN A 83 5.15 64.20 0.41
CA GLN A 83 6.22 64.69 1.29
C GLN A 83 7.09 65.76 0.60
N ALA A 84 7.25 65.71 -0.74
CA ALA A 84 7.97 66.70 -1.52
C ALA A 84 7.18 68.02 -1.69
N GLU A 85 5.85 67.96 -1.91
CA GLU A 85 5.01 69.17 -1.94
C GLU A 85 4.93 69.87 -0.57
N HIS A 86 5.23 69.17 0.53
CA HIS A 86 5.29 69.79 1.85
C HIS A 86 6.68 70.35 2.22
N ALA A 87 7.72 70.00 1.45
CA ALA A 87 9.11 70.45 1.65
C ALA A 87 9.51 71.64 0.76
N GLU A 88 8.81 71.90 -0.35
CA GLU A 88 9.09 73.06 -1.23
C GLU A 88 8.29 74.34 -0.90
N ASN A 89 7.74 74.46 0.32
CA ASN A 89 7.05 75.69 0.73
C ASN A 89 7.54 76.26 2.06
N PHE A 90 8.83 76.07 2.38
CA PHE A 90 9.40 76.58 3.63
C PHE A 90 10.87 76.99 3.52
N GLU A 91 11.22 77.93 2.62
CA GLU A 91 12.41 78.78 2.82
C GLU A 91 12.15 80.21 2.31
N GLY A 92 12.21 81.19 3.22
CA GLY A 92 12.67 82.54 2.90
C GLY A 92 11.65 83.68 2.85
N GLU A 93 11.06 84.07 3.98
CA GLU A 93 10.67 85.48 4.19
C GLU A 93 11.17 85.94 5.57
N GLU A 94 12.40 86.47 5.59
CA GLU A 94 12.85 87.40 6.63
C GLU A 94 12.98 88.80 6.00
N GLU A 95 12.18 89.71 6.56
CA GLU A 95 12.33 91.16 6.75
C GLU A 95 12.80 92.08 5.61
N GLU A 96 11.93 93.04 5.26
CA GLU A 96 12.37 94.42 5.02
C GLU A 96 11.47 95.40 5.80
N ASP A 97 12.16 96.25 6.56
CA ASP A 97 11.67 97.34 7.42
C ASP A 97 10.99 98.46 6.61
N GLY A 98 9.97 99.08 7.20
CA GLY A 98 9.14 100.09 6.54
C GLY A 98 8.21 100.83 7.50
N GLY A 99 8.80 101.42 8.55
CA GLY A 99 8.29 102.50 9.42
C GLY A 99 6.83 102.96 9.34
N GLY A 100 6.14 102.87 10.49
CA GLY A 100 4.93 103.65 10.76
C GLY A 100 4.37 103.41 12.17
N PRO A 101 4.40 104.39 13.10
CA PRO A 101 4.07 104.15 14.49
C PRO A 101 2.55 104.27 14.69
N ARG A 102 1.94 103.36 15.47
CA ARG A 102 0.80 103.64 16.37
C ARG A 102 0.44 102.38 17.19
N VAL A 103 0.77 102.39 18.48
CA VAL A 103 -0.12 102.71 19.62
C VAL A 103 -0.99 101.53 20.09
N ALA A 104 -0.68 101.08 21.31
CA ALA A 104 -1.55 100.54 22.36
C ALA A 104 -2.64 99.52 21.99
N GLY A 105 -2.38 98.24 22.31
CA GLY A 105 -3.40 97.19 22.33
C GLY A 105 -2.86 95.81 22.72
N THR A 106 -1.90 95.73 23.64
CA THR A 106 -1.05 94.55 23.88
C THR A 106 -1.68 93.45 24.76
N SER A 107 -2.92 93.61 25.25
CA SER A 107 -3.53 92.65 26.20
C SER A 107 -4.44 91.59 25.53
N ARG A 108 -5.35 91.98 24.62
CA ARG A 108 -6.31 91.04 23.99
C ARG A 108 -5.66 90.06 22.98
N LYS A 109 -4.74 90.54 22.14
CA LYS A 109 -4.02 89.69 21.17
C LYS A 109 -3.09 88.68 21.85
N ALA A 110 -2.46 89.05 22.97
CA ALA A 110 -1.65 88.15 23.77
C ALA A 110 -2.51 87.05 24.43
N MET A 111 -3.66 87.41 25.00
CA MET A 111 -4.61 86.46 25.59
C MET A 111 -5.19 85.49 24.55
N GLN A 112 -5.49 85.98 23.34
CA GLN A 112 -5.99 85.15 22.23
C GLN A 112 -4.90 84.20 21.67
N LYS A 113 -3.63 84.63 21.65
CA LYS A 113 -2.49 83.77 21.27
C LYS A 113 -2.27 82.65 22.30
N GLU A 114 -2.41 82.95 23.59
CA GLU A 114 -2.28 81.95 24.66
C GLU A 114 -3.45 80.95 24.67
N LEU A 115 -4.69 81.40 24.42
CA LEU A 115 -5.84 80.51 24.24
C LEU A 115 -5.65 79.56 23.04
N LYS A 116 -5.17 80.08 21.90
CA LYS A 116 -4.87 79.27 20.70
C LYS A 116 -3.72 78.29 20.94
N ARG A 117 -2.74 78.65 21.77
CA ARG A 117 -1.66 77.76 22.18
C ARG A 117 -2.18 76.64 23.09
N GLN A 118 -2.99 76.95 24.09
CA GLN A 118 -3.63 75.93 24.94
C GLN A 118 -4.52 74.99 24.14
N GLU A 119 -5.29 75.50 23.18
CA GLU A 119 -6.13 74.69 22.30
C GLU A 119 -5.28 73.75 21.43
N ARG A 120 -4.19 74.25 20.83
CA ARG A 120 -3.23 73.42 20.09
C ARG A 120 -2.56 72.35 20.96
N GLU A 121 -2.19 72.69 22.20
CA GLU A 121 -1.62 71.73 23.15
C GLU A 121 -2.65 70.66 23.57
N ARG A 122 -3.92 71.02 23.76
CA ARG A 122 -5.02 70.07 24.04
C ARG A 122 -5.28 69.15 22.85
N MET A 123 -5.29 69.69 21.63
CA MET A 123 -5.44 68.90 20.40
C MET A 123 -4.28 67.93 20.20
N ARG A 124 -3.04 68.35 20.45
CA ARG A 124 -1.85 67.47 20.40
C ARG A 124 -1.93 66.34 21.43
N LYS A 125 -2.36 66.63 22.65
CA LYS A 125 -2.53 65.61 23.71
C LYS A 125 -3.62 64.59 23.36
N PHE A 126 -4.74 65.06 22.83
CA PHE A 126 -5.84 64.20 22.38
C PHE A 126 -5.47 63.34 21.17
N GLU A 127 -4.72 63.91 20.22
CA GLU A 127 -4.22 63.15 19.07
C GLU A 127 -3.16 62.11 19.49
N ALA A 128 -2.28 62.46 20.43
CA ALA A 128 -1.30 61.52 20.99
C ALA A 128 -1.98 60.35 21.71
N SER A 129 -2.99 60.60 22.56
CA SER A 129 -3.72 59.52 23.25
C SER A 129 -4.46 58.62 22.26
N ARG A 130 -5.07 59.19 21.20
CA ARG A 130 -5.73 58.40 20.15
C ARG A 130 -4.75 57.52 19.39
N ARG A 131 -3.54 58.01 19.09
CA ARG A 131 -2.48 57.22 18.44
C ARG A 131 -2.02 56.06 19.34
N GLU A 132 -1.86 56.31 20.63
CA GLU A 132 -1.52 55.27 21.62
C GLU A 132 -2.62 54.21 21.76
N GLU A 133 -3.90 54.61 21.80
CA GLU A 133 -5.03 53.68 21.84
C GLU A 133 -5.10 52.81 20.58
N VAL A 134 -4.92 53.40 19.39
CA VAL A 134 -4.89 52.65 18.13
C VAL A 134 -3.71 51.67 18.11
N LYS A 135 -2.54 52.09 18.60
CA LYS A 135 -1.36 51.23 18.68
C LYS A 135 -1.59 50.05 19.63
N ARG A 136 -2.13 50.30 20.83
CA ARG A 136 -2.49 49.24 21.80
C ARG A 136 -3.54 48.28 21.23
N LEU A 137 -4.56 48.79 20.54
CA LEU A 137 -5.58 47.94 19.93
C LEU A 137 -5.00 47.07 18.81
N ARG A 138 -4.05 47.60 18.03
CA ARG A 138 -3.35 46.85 16.99
C ARG A 138 -2.48 45.75 17.59
N GLU A 139 -1.67 46.07 18.59
CA GLU A 139 -0.83 45.10 19.31
C GLU A 139 -1.68 44.00 19.97
N ALA A 140 -2.80 44.34 20.61
CA ALA A 140 -3.71 43.37 21.21
C ALA A 140 -4.36 42.44 20.16
N LYS A 141 -4.70 42.96 18.98
CA LYS A 141 -5.22 42.15 17.86
C LYS A 141 -4.16 41.23 17.27
N GLU A 142 -2.94 41.72 17.10
CA GLU A 142 -1.81 40.93 16.60
C GLU A 142 -1.42 39.82 17.59
N GLU A 143 -1.43 40.09 18.90
CA GLU A 143 -1.19 39.07 19.93
C GLU A 143 -2.32 38.03 20.00
N ALA A 144 -3.59 38.47 19.91
CA ALA A 144 -4.72 37.55 19.86
C ALA A 144 -4.69 36.67 18.60
N HIS A 145 -4.29 37.23 17.45
CA HIS A 145 -4.12 36.46 16.23
C HIS A 145 -2.98 35.45 16.35
N ARG A 146 -1.84 35.85 16.93
CA ARG A 146 -0.70 34.95 17.16
C ARG A 146 -1.07 33.78 18.08
N LYS A 147 -1.71 34.06 19.22
CA LYS A 147 -2.18 33.00 20.14
C LYS A 147 -3.19 32.06 19.47
N ARG A 148 -4.07 32.58 18.61
CA ARG A 148 -5.03 31.76 17.87
C ARG A 148 -4.35 30.86 16.85
N LEU A 149 -3.29 31.33 16.18
CA LEU A 149 -2.52 30.53 15.23
C LEU A 149 -1.76 29.41 15.98
N GLU A 150 -1.04 29.75 17.05
CA GLU A 150 -0.31 28.79 17.88
C GLU A 150 -1.24 27.72 18.47
N ALA A 151 -2.45 28.10 18.90
CA ALA A 151 -3.45 27.15 19.39
C ALA A 151 -4.03 26.25 18.28
N ALA A 152 -4.12 26.75 17.04
CA ALA A 152 -4.59 25.96 15.91
C ALA A 152 -3.53 24.94 15.47
N ASP A 153 -2.25 25.37 15.38
CA ASP A 153 -1.14 24.48 15.06
C ASP A 153 -0.99 23.37 16.12
N ALA A 154 -1.11 23.71 17.41
CA ALA A 154 -1.07 22.71 18.49
C ALA A 154 -2.23 21.71 18.46
N ASP A 155 -3.43 22.12 17.99
CA ASP A 155 -4.58 21.22 17.82
C ASP A 155 -4.40 20.31 16.59
N GLU A 156 -3.82 20.82 15.50
CA GLU A 156 -3.48 20.00 14.34
C GLU A 156 -2.41 18.96 14.68
N ASP A 157 -1.32 19.35 15.36
CA ASP A 157 -0.26 18.44 15.79
C ASP A 157 -0.79 17.33 16.72
N ALA A 158 -1.70 17.68 17.63
CA ALA A 158 -2.33 16.72 18.53
C ALA A 158 -3.20 15.70 17.79
N ARG A 159 -3.96 16.15 16.77
CA ARG A 159 -4.78 15.26 15.93
C ARG A 159 -3.92 14.36 15.04
N GLU A 160 -2.84 14.88 14.47
CA GLU A 160 -1.92 14.07 13.67
C GLU A 160 -1.25 12.98 14.52
N ALA A 161 -0.77 13.33 15.72
CA ALA A 161 -0.19 12.36 16.66
C ALA A 161 -1.21 11.28 17.10
N GLU A 162 -2.48 11.62 17.31
CA GLU A 162 -3.52 10.65 17.63
C GLU A 162 -3.82 9.69 16.46
N LEU A 163 -3.87 10.22 15.23
CA LEU A 163 -4.06 9.42 14.02
C LEU A 163 -2.89 8.47 13.79
N GLU A 164 -1.66 8.92 13.95
CA GLU A 164 -0.46 8.07 13.85
C GLU A 164 -0.44 6.98 14.92
N ALA A 165 -0.79 7.32 16.17
CA ALA A 165 -0.90 6.35 17.25
C ALA A 165 -1.99 5.30 16.98
N MET A 166 -3.11 5.70 16.38
CA MET A 166 -4.17 4.77 15.96
C MET A 166 -3.66 3.84 14.84
N ARG A 167 -2.96 4.37 13.83
CA ARG A 167 -2.40 3.57 12.73
C ARG A 167 -1.38 2.57 13.24
N LEU A 168 -0.44 2.99 14.08
CA LEU A 168 0.56 2.09 14.67
C LEU A 168 -0.09 0.98 15.49
N ARG A 169 -1.13 1.29 16.28
CA ARG A 169 -1.90 0.28 17.04
C ARG A 169 -2.62 -0.70 16.11
N GLN A 170 -3.18 -0.23 15.00
CA GLN A 170 -3.82 -1.10 14.00
C GLN A 170 -2.80 -2.00 13.30
N GLU A 171 -1.62 -1.48 12.95
CA GLU A 171 -0.55 -2.27 12.33
C GLU A 171 -0.01 -3.34 13.28
N VAL A 172 0.18 -3.03 14.57
CA VAL A 172 0.59 -4.03 15.58
C VAL A 172 -0.46 -5.12 15.73
N LYS A 173 -1.75 -4.76 15.80
CA LYS A 173 -2.84 -5.74 15.84
C LYS A 173 -2.90 -6.60 14.58
N ALA A 174 -2.80 -5.98 13.40
CA ALA A 174 -2.80 -6.69 12.12
C ALA A 174 -1.61 -7.65 12.00
N LYS A 175 -0.42 -7.27 12.48
CA LYS A 175 0.76 -8.15 12.53
C LYS A 175 0.54 -9.33 13.49
N ALA A 176 0.01 -9.09 14.69
CA ALA A 176 -0.29 -10.15 15.63
C ALA A 176 -1.37 -11.12 15.10
N ASP A 177 -2.41 -10.59 14.46
CA ASP A 177 -3.45 -11.40 13.81
C ASP A 177 -2.86 -12.20 12.64
N PHE A 178 -1.99 -11.59 11.83
CA PHE A 178 -1.26 -12.27 10.76
C PHE A 178 -0.38 -13.39 11.29
N GLU A 179 0.39 -13.17 12.36
CA GLU A 179 1.21 -14.21 12.98
C GLU A 179 0.36 -15.34 13.56
N ARG A 180 -0.77 -15.02 14.18
CA ARG A 180 -1.72 -16.02 14.67
C ARG A 180 -2.32 -16.83 13.53
N TRP A 181 -2.72 -16.19 12.44
CA TRP A 181 -3.25 -16.86 11.25
C TRP A 181 -2.18 -17.66 10.52
N ARG A 182 -0.95 -17.14 10.46
CA ARG A 182 0.21 -17.87 9.93
C ARG A 182 0.49 -19.11 10.76
N ALA A 183 0.47 -19.01 12.09
CA ALA A 183 0.66 -20.14 12.99
C ALA A 183 -0.48 -21.17 12.87
N PHE A 184 -1.73 -20.71 12.71
CA PHE A 184 -2.87 -21.60 12.48
C PHE A 184 -2.83 -22.26 11.09
N MET A 185 -2.38 -21.53 10.06
CA MET A 185 -2.18 -22.07 8.70
C MET A 185 -0.93 -22.94 8.59
N SER A 186 0.06 -22.79 9.47
CA SER A 186 1.28 -23.61 9.49
C SER A 186 1.14 -24.89 10.33
N VAL A 187 -0.07 -25.22 10.78
CA VAL A 187 -0.38 -26.51 11.41
C VAL A 187 -1.09 -27.34 10.35
N ASP A 188 -0.55 -28.54 10.11
CA ASP A 188 -0.97 -29.57 9.15
C ASP A 188 -0.41 -29.49 7.71
N ASP A 189 0.79 -28.93 7.54
CA ASP A 189 1.69 -29.39 6.47
C ASP A 189 2.78 -30.32 7.05
N THR A 190 2.33 -31.29 7.84
CA THR A 190 3.02 -32.58 7.96
C THR A 190 2.63 -33.47 6.77
N GLY A 191 2.62 -32.92 5.56
CA GLY A 191 3.23 -33.62 4.45
C GLY A 191 4.73 -33.47 4.64
N VAL A 192 5.47 -34.57 4.65
CA VAL A 192 6.93 -34.53 4.72
C VAL A 192 7.43 -33.84 3.45
N ASP A 193 7.56 -32.52 3.49
CA ASP A 193 8.43 -31.77 2.58
C ASP A 193 9.84 -32.23 2.90
N ALA A 194 10.28 -33.19 2.09
CA ALA A 194 11.64 -33.65 1.99
C ALA A 194 12.52 -32.49 1.52
N ASP A 195 12.87 -31.60 2.45
CA ASP A 195 14.01 -30.71 2.30
C ASP A 195 14.75 -30.64 3.65
N MET A 196 16.03 -30.99 3.58
CA MET A 196 17.06 -30.89 4.62
C MET A 196 17.27 -32.11 5.53
N ALA A 197 17.64 -33.24 4.92
CA ALA A 197 18.88 -33.93 5.29
C ALA A 197 19.31 -34.84 4.13
N ASP A 198 20.43 -34.51 3.49
CA ASP A 198 21.27 -35.42 2.70
C ASP A 198 21.83 -36.54 3.61
N ASP A 199 20.96 -37.27 4.28
CA ASP A 199 21.33 -38.50 4.95
C ASP A 199 20.92 -39.62 4.00
N GLU A 200 21.82 -39.97 3.07
CA GLU A 200 21.69 -41.15 2.20
C GLU A 200 21.28 -42.39 3.04
N SER A 201 21.69 -42.42 4.32
CA SER A 201 21.30 -43.41 5.32
C SER A 201 19.78 -43.45 5.55
N ALA A 202 19.12 -42.29 5.68
CA ALA A 202 17.68 -42.19 5.92
C ALA A 202 16.87 -42.48 4.65
N GLU A 203 17.36 -42.11 3.46
CA GLU A 203 16.74 -42.54 2.19
C GLU A 203 16.84 -44.06 2.04
N SER A 204 18.02 -44.64 2.32
CA SER A 204 18.24 -46.08 2.28
C SER A 204 17.35 -46.84 3.26
N GLU A 205 17.16 -46.35 4.48
CA GLU A 205 16.26 -46.95 5.47
C GLU A 205 14.80 -46.91 5.01
N ARG A 206 14.35 -45.80 4.41
CA ARG A 206 13.00 -45.70 3.83
C ARG A 206 12.81 -46.65 2.65
N LEU A 207 13.79 -46.74 1.75
CA LEU A 207 13.78 -47.69 0.63
C LEU A 207 13.72 -49.13 1.12
N HIS A 208 14.43 -49.44 2.21
CA HIS A 208 14.40 -50.75 2.85
C HIS A 208 13.02 -51.09 3.41
N ALA A 209 12.40 -50.16 4.13
CA ALA A 209 11.07 -50.34 4.72
C ALA A 209 10.00 -50.54 3.63
N VAL A 210 10.05 -49.75 2.55
CA VAL A 210 9.16 -49.92 1.39
C VAL A 210 9.37 -51.29 0.73
N ALA A 211 10.63 -51.73 0.57
CA ALA A 211 10.93 -53.03 -0.01
C ALA A 211 10.35 -54.19 0.82
N GLU A 212 10.50 -54.16 2.15
CA GLU A 212 9.94 -55.18 3.04
C GLU A 212 8.41 -55.20 3.01
N TYR A 213 7.78 -54.02 3.05
CA TYR A 213 6.33 -53.91 2.98
C TYR A 213 5.80 -54.48 1.67
N VAL A 214 6.42 -54.11 0.54
CA VAL A 214 6.03 -54.60 -0.78
C VAL A 214 6.26 -56.10 -0.90
N GLN A 215 7.34 -56.66 -0.36
CA GLN A 215 7.60 -58.12 -0.38
C GLN A 215 6.60 -58.91 0.46
N SER A 216 6.03 -58.32 1.51
CA SER A 216 5.05 -58.99 2.37
C SER A 216 3.70 -59.25 1.70
N LEU A 217 3.39 -58.49 0.63
CA LEU A 217 2.12 -58.53 -0.09
C LEU A 217 2.34 -58.94 -1.55
N LYS A 218 1.50 -59.84 -2.05
CA LYS A 218 1.57 -60.29 -3.45
C LYS A 218 1.16 -59.19 -4.43
N VAL A 219 0.13 -58.43 -4.07
CA VAL A 219 -0.43 -57.33 -4.85
C VAL A 219 -0.47 -56.08 -3.98
N VAL A 220 0.14 -55.01 -4.47
CA VAL A 220 0.26 -53.75 -3.74
C VAL A 220 -0.25 -52.60 -4.57
N VAL A 221 -1.12 -51.77 -4.01
CA VAL A 221 -1.55 -50.51 -4.62
C VAL A 221 -0.59 -49.42 -4.18
N LEU A 222 -0.02 -48.68 -5.14
CA LEU A 222 0.98 -47.65 -4.82
C LEU A 222 0.43 -46.54 -3.91
N GLU A 223 -0.87 -46.24 -4.03
CA GLU A 223 -1.56 -45.27 -3.17
C GLU A 223 -1.62 -45.70 -1.70
N GLU A 224 -1.75 -47.00 -1.43
CA GLU A 224 -1.76 -47.53 -0.06
C GLU A 224 -0.38 -47.45 0.57
N VAL A 225 0.67 -47.76 -0.20
CA VAL A 225 2.08 -47.59 0.24
C VAL A 225 2.38 -46.12 0.46
N ALA A 226 1.93 -45.24 -0.43
CA ALA A 226 2.07 -43.80 -0.28
C ALA A 226 1.40 -43.30 1.01
N ALA A 227 0.21 -43.79 1.33
CA ALA A 227 -0.50 -43.45 2.57
C ALA A 227 0.21 -43.99 3.82
N GLU A 228 0.69 -45.23 3.80
CA GLU A 228 1.36 -45.87 4.95
C GLU A 228 2.68 -45.17 5.31
N PHE A 229 3.46 -44.76 4.29
CA PHE A 229 4.76 -44.12 4.48
C PHE A 229 4.71 -42.58 4.41
N GLY A 230 3.52 -41.99 4.20
CA GLY A 230 3.35 -40.54 4.05
C GLY A 230 4.13 -39.95 2.86
N LEU A 231 4.30 -40.75 1.80
CA LEU A 231 5.05 -40.37 0.60
C LEU A 231 4.09 -39.96 -0.53
N ARG A 232 4.59 -39.17 -1.50
CA ARG A 232 3.87 -38.96 -2.76
C ARG A 232 3.87 -40.25 -3.58
N THR A 233 2.75 -40.56 -4.24
CA THR A 233 2.63 -41.76 -5.10
C THR A 233 3.71 -41.82 -6.18
N GLU A 234 4.10 -40.67 -6.74
CA GLU A 234 5.20 -40.57 -7.71
C GLU A 234 6.56 -40.97 -7.09
N ALA A 235 6.84 -40.54 -5.86
CA ALA A 235 8.07 -40.91 -5.16
C ALA A 235 8.11 -42.41 -4.84
N VAL A 236 6.98 -43.02 -4.47
CA VAL A 236 6.87 -44.47 -4.28
C VAL A 236 7.16 -45.23 -5.58
N LYS A 237 6.63 -44.75 -6.71
CA LYS A 237 6.91 -45.32 -8.02
C LYS A 237 8.41 -45.27 -8.34
N ASP A 238 9.04 -44.11 -8.17
CA ASP A 238 10.47 -43.94 -8.42
C ASP A 238 11.32 -44.86 -7.50
N HIS A 239 10.92 -45.01 -6.23
CA HIS A 239 11.58 -45.91 -5.28
C HIS A 239 11.47 -47.38 -5.71
N ILE A 240 10.30 -47.83 -6.16
CA ILE A 240 10.11 -49.20 -6.65
C ILE A 240 10.93 -49.43 -7.93
N GLU A 241 10.96 -48.46 -8.85
CA GLU A 241 11.78 -48.56 -10.07
C GLU A 241 13.28 -48.66 -9.73
N LYS A 242 13.77 -47.86 -8.78
CA LYS A 242 15.14 -47.97 -8.26
C LYS A 242 15.41 -49.35 -7.63
N LEU A 243 14.48 -49.87 -6.82
CA LEU A 243 14.61 -51.17 -6.16
C LEU A 243 14.62 -52.33 -7.16
N VAL A 244 13.80 -52.26 -8.22
CA VAL A 244 13.79 -53.23 -9.32
C VAL A 244 15.10 -53.14 -10.12
N ALA A 245 15.58 -51.94 -10.41
CA ALA A 245 16.86 -51.74 -11.10
C ALA A 245 18.05 -52.28 -10.30
N SER A 246 18.00 -52.19 -8.96
CA SER A 246 19.00 -52.77 -8.06
C SER A 246 18.90 -54.30 -7.90
N GLY A 247 17.84 -54.93 -8.42
CA GLY A 247 17.57 -56.37 -8.28
C GLY A 247 17.10 -56.79 -6.89
N ARG A 248 16.72 -55.83 -6.03
CA ARG A 248 16.23 -56.10 -4.67
C ARG A 248 14.74 -56.41 -4.62
N LEU A 249 13.98 -55.93 -5.62
CA LEU A 249 12.59 -56.29 -5.84
C LEU A 249 12.43 -56.91 -7.24
N SER A 250 11.64 -57.96 -7.31
CA SER A 250 11.26 -58.62 -8.55
C SER A 250 9.74 -58.49 -8.68
N GLY A 251 9.27 -57.88 -9.76
CA GLY A 251 7.84 -57.64 -9.94
C GLY A 251 7.49 -56.89 -11.21
N ILE A 252 6.19 -56.74 -11.43
CA ILE A 252 5.62 -56.05 -12.58
C ILE A 252 4.78 -54.87 -12.07
N LEU A 253 5.03 -53.69 -12.65
CA LEU A 253 4.24 -52.49 -12.42
C LEU A 253 3.18 -52.36 -13.52
N ASP A 254 1.91 -52.29 -13.11
CA ASP A 254 0.77 -52.00 -13.99
C ASP A 254 0.63 -50.49 -14.24
N ASP A 255 0.09 -50.11 -15.39
CA ASP A 255 -0.13 -48.70 -15.76
C ASP A 255 -1.14 -47.98 -14.84
N ARG A 256 -1.92 -48.75 -14.09
CA ARG A 256 -2.90 -48.32 -13.09
C ARG A 256 -2.31 -48.08 -11.69
N GLY A 257 -1.00 -48.20 -11.51
CA GLY A 257 -0.37 -48.00 -10.19
C GLY A 257 -0.55 -49.19 -9.24
N LYS A 258 -0.56 -50.41 -9.78
CA LYS A 258 -0.49 -51.65 -9.00
C LYS A 258 0.85 -52.32 -9.24
N PHE A 259 1.49 -52.78 -8.18
CA PHE A 259 2.72 -53.56 -8.26
C PHE A 259 2.44 -54.99 -7.84
N ILE A 260 2.84 -55.95 -8.68
CA ILE A 260 2.72 -57.38 -8.40
C ILE A 260 4.12 -57.92 -8.14
N THR A 261 4.36 -58.44 -6.95
CA THR A 261 5.63 -59.08 -6.61
C THR A 261 5.72 -60.46 -7.24
N LEU A 262 6.92 -60.81 -7.72
CA LEU A 262 7.23 -62.12 -8.27
C LEU A 262 8.27 -62.79 -7.38
N SER A 263 7.96 -64.01 -6.95
CA SER A 263 8.94 -64.86 -6.28
C SER A 263 9.99 -65.35 -7.26
N ASP A 264 11.17 -65.70 -6.75
CA ASP A 264 12.25 -66.27 -7.55
C ASP A 264 11.80 -67.55 -8.26
N ASP A 265 10.95 -68.35 -7.63
CA ASP A 265 10.39 -69.58 -8.22
C ASP A 265 9.50 -69.30 -9.44
N GLU A 266 8.63 -68.29 -9.35
CA GLU A 266 7.77 -67.87 -10.47
C GLU A 266 8.61 -67.29 -11.61
N MET A 267 9.60 -66.45 -11.28
CA MET A 267 10.52 -65.89 -12.27
C MET A 267 11.33 -67.00 -12.98
N ASN A 268 11.81 -67.98 -12.22
CA ASN A 268 12.52 -69.13 -12.75
C ASN A 268 11.62 -70.02 -13.61
N ALA A 269 10.35 -70.21 -13.23
CA ALA A 269 9.39 -70.97 -14.03
C ALA A 269 9.12 -70.29 -15.39
N VAL A 270 8.99 -68.97 -15.41
CA VAL A 270 8.88 -68.17 -16.64
C VAL A 270 10.16 -68.25 -17.48
N ALA A 271 11.33 -68.14 -16.86
CA ALA A 271 12.62 -68.26 -17.55
C ALA A 271 12.81 -69.64 -18.20
N LEU A 272 12.49 -70.72 -17.49
CA LEU A 272 12.52 -72.09 -18.01
C LEU A 272 11.52 -72.30 -19.15
N HIS A 273 10.35 -71.65 -19.07
CA HIS A 273 9.36 -71.69 -20.14
C HIS A 273 9.91 -71.05 -21.43
N ILE A 274 10.52 -69.87 -21.32
CA ILE A 274 11.15 -69.16 -22.45
C ILE A 274 12.30 -69.98 -23.02
N GLN A 275 13.17 -70.55 -22.17
CA GLN A 275 14.29 -71.37 -22.63
C GLN A 275 13.85 -72.63 -23.38
N ARG A 276 12.79 -73.31 -22.93
CA ARG A 276 12.27 -74.52 -23.59
C ARG A 276 11.60 -74.24 -24.92
N LYS A 277 10.79 -73.17 -25.03
CA LYS A 277 10.09 -72.82 -26.27
C LYS A 277 10.97 -72.03 -27.25
N GLY A 278 12.03 -71.37 -26.78
CA GLY A 278 12.92 -70.55 -27.60
C GLY A 278 12.28 -69.22 -28.00
N ARG A 279 11.61 -69.17 -29.16
CA ARG A 279 10.91 -67.96 -29.61
C ARG A 279 9.47 -68.00 -29.12
N VAL A 280 9.08 -67.04 -28.31
CA VAL A 280 7.73 -66.94 -27.74
C VAL A 280 7.13 -65.59 -28.16
N THR A 281 5.86 -65.59 -28.57
CA THR A 281 5.13 -64.34 -28.83
C THR A 281 4.62 -63.75 -27.51
N LEU A 282 4.48 -62.42 -27.43
CA LEU A 282 4.01 -61.76 -26.19
C LEU A 282 2.65 -62.30 -25.73
N HIS A 283 1.76 -62.66 -26.67
CA HIS A 283 0.46 -63.24 -26.38
C HIS A 283 0.56 -64.64 -25.75
N GLU A 284 1.40 -65.51 -26.30
CA GLU A 284 1.64 -66.85 -25.73
C GLU A 284 2.30 -66.77 -24.36
N LEU A 285 3.25 -65.85 -24.19
CA LEU A 285 3.91 -65.64 -22.92
C LEU A 285 2.92 -65.13 -21.86
N GLY A 286 2.06 -64.16 -22.20
CA GLY A 286 1.03 -63.66 -21.28
C GLY A 286 0.06 -64.74 -20.80
N LEU A 287 -0.36 -65.65 -21.69
CA LEU A 287 -1.27 -66.74 -21.34
C LEU A 287 -0.62 -67.76 -20.39
N GLU A 288 0.67 -68.05 -20.60
CA GLU A 288 1.44 -68.94 -19.73
C GLU A 288 1.83 -68.25 -18.41
N CYS A 289 2.15 -66.96 -18.44
CA CYS A 289 2.40 -66.15 -17.24
C CYS A 289 1.18 -66.11 -16.32
N ASN A 290 -0.04 -65.97 -16.86
CA ASN A 290 -1.27 -66.04 -16.05
C ASN A 290 -1.48 -67.40 -15.36
N ARG A 291 -0.84 -68.46 -15.87
CA ARG A 291 -0.87 -69.79 -15.26
C ARG A 291 0.26 -70.01 -14.25
N LEU A 292 1.42 -69.40 -14.50
CA LEU A 292 2.63 -69.56 -13.68
C LEU A 292 2.67 -68.59 -12.50
N ILE A 293 2.04 -67.42 -12.63
CA ILE A 293 1.97 -66.38 -11.60
C ILE A 293 0.60 -66.51 -10.92
N HIS A 294 0.62 -66.90 -9.65
CA HIS A 294 -0.60 -66.99 -8.86
C HIS A 294 -0.80 -65.67 -8.10
N VAL A 295 -1.88 -64.98 -8.43
CA VAL A 295 -2.28 -63.71 -7.81
C VAL A 295 -3.40 -63.99 -6.81
N ASP A 296 -3.08 -64.74 -5.76
CA ASP A 296 -3.96 -64.98 -4.61
C ASP A 296 -3.57 -64.06 -3.43
#